data_AF-A0A497PQ79-F1
#
_entry.id   AF-A0A497PQ79-F1
#
_cell.length_a   1.000
_cell.length_b   1.000
_cell.length_c   1.000
_cell.angle_alpha   90.00
_cell.angle_beta   90.00
_cell.angle_gamma   90.00
#
_symmetry.space_group_name_H-M   'P 1'
#
loop_
_entity.id
_entity.type
_entity.pdbx_description
1 polymer ?
#
loop_
_entity_poly.entity_id
_entity_poly.type
_entity_poly.pdbx_seq_one_letter_code
_entity_poly.pdbx_strand_id
1 'polypeptide(L)'
;MEFYEFFSRGCKAMVPLAQSTGFFAGFAGDHIFEFHEKYKEVIMRSFLALAIVIAAAAYAAEPQLDPYNPPYAPGRVLVKFKDNVEISSKSAGRTGIESIDRLNARYGVKSLAKLFPNAVRHEEKRTFKDPSGKVHTIPNLHNIYKLEIDRSYDPREVAREYEKDPNVEYAEPDYYYFAMATPGDPLVSDQWYLGAYPGVNAY
;
A
#
# COMPACT_ATOMS: atom_id res chain seq x y z
N MET A 1 16.37 14.50 17.44
CA MET A 1 17.02 15.25 18.52
C MET A 1 16.79 14.64 19.91
N GLU A 2 15.77 13.81 20.14
CA GLU A 2 15.50 13.27 21.49
C GLU A 2 16.34 12.05 21.93
N PHE A 3 16.98 11.32 21.00
CA PHE A 3 17.73 10.10 21.36
C PHE A 3 19.12 10.38 21.97
N TYR A 4 19.71 11.56 21.70
CA TYR A 4 21.04 11.94 22.22
C TYR A 4 20.98 12.38 23.69
N GLU A 5 19.84 12.91 24.14
CA GLU A 5 19.57 13.28 25.54
C GLU A 5 19.49 12.05 26.46
N PHE A 6 19.03 10.90 25.95
CA PHE A 6 18.92 9.68 26.75
C PHE A 6 20.29 9.05 27.07
N PHE A 7 21.20 9.03 26.11
CA PHE A 7 22.54 8.47 26.32
C PHE A 7 23.45 9.37 27.16
N SER A 8 23.29 10.70 27.06
CA SER A 8 24.09 11.65 27.87
C SER A 8 23.75 11.59 29.37
N ARG A 9 22.49 11.27 29.70
CA ARG A 9 22.03 11.08 31.09
C ARG A 9 22.50 9.75 31.71
N GLY A 10 22.71 8.71 30.90
CA GLY A 10 23.21 7.41 31.37
C GLY A 10 24.64 7.47 31.92
N CYS A 11 25.54 8.23 31.27
CA CYS A 11 26.93 8.34 31.72
C CYS A 11 27.12 9.22 32.97
N LYS A 12 26.15 10.07 33.33
CA LYS A 12 26.21 10.91 34.54
C LYS A 12 25.79 10.19 35.83
N ALA A 13 25.26 8.96 35.74
CA ALA A 13 24.78 8.21 36.90
C ALA A 13 25.82 7.25 37.52
N MET A 14 27.06 7.22 37.02
CA MET A 14 28.15 6.36 37.52
C MET A 14 29.35 7.15 38.04
N VAL A 15 29.12 8.19 38.84
CA VAL A 15 30.14 8.75 39.75
C VAL A 15 29.41 9.18 41.03
N PRO A 16 29.37 8.33 42.06
CA PRO A 16 30.17 8.70 43.24
C PRO A 16 30.64 7.49 44.05
N LEU A 17 31.94 7.15 43.99
CA LEU A 17 32.65 6.55 45.12
C LEU A 17 34.17 6.73 44.97
N ALA A 18 34.63 7.97 44.82
CA ALA A 18 36.06 8.28 44.86
C ALA A 18 36.28 9.70 45.38
N GLN A 19 35.82 9.96 46.61
CA GLN A 19 36.22 11.16 47.36
C GLN A 19 36.64 10.73 48.76
N SER A 20 37.85 10.17 48.85
CA SER A 20 38.55 9.96 50.12
C SER A 20 40.01 9.61 49.82
N THR A 21 40.76 10.60 49.32
CA THR A 21 42.19 10.84 49.57
C THR A 21 42.62 11.94 48.61
N GLY A 22 42.89 13.13 49.12
CA GLY A 22 43.40 14.24 48.33
C GLY A 22 44.83 13.94 47.88
N PHE A 23 45.03 13.85 46.56
CA PHE A 23 46.30 14.15 45.90
C PHE A 23 46.07 14.22 44.38
N PHE A 24 46.72 15.18 43.71
CA PHE A 24 46.67 15.49 42.27
C PHE A 24 45.43 16.25 41.75
N ALA A 25 45.48 17.57 41.94
CA ALA A 25 44.90 18.51 40.99
C ALA A 25 45.96 18.82 39.91
N GLY A 26 45.59 18.60 38.64
CA GLY A 26 46.39 18.97 37.47
C GLY A 26 46.64 17.78 36.55
N PHE A 27 46.46 17.98 35.24
CA PHE A 27 46.58 17.00 34.14
C PHE A 27 45.39 16.06 33.90
N ALA A 28 44.23 16.60 33.48
CA ALA A 28 43.23 15.79 32.76
C ALA A 28 42.26 16.59 31.88
N GLY A 29 42.56 17.85 31.51
CA GLY A 29 41.62 18.72 30.78
C GLY A 29 41.71 18.61 29.26
N ASP A 30 42.93 18.60 28.72
CA ASP A 30 43.12 18.88 27.29
C ASP A 30 43.08 17.62 26.39
N HIS A 31 43.36 16.43 26.93
CA HIS A 31 43.32 15.18 26.16
C HIS A 31 41.92 14.56 26.01
N ILE A 32 40.95 14.96 26.84
CA ILE A 32 39.57 14.42 26.79
C ILE A 32 38.75 15.10 25.68
N PHE A 33 39.05 16.38 25.38
CA PHE A 33 38.33 17.16 24.38
C PHE A 33 38.71 16.78 22.93
N GLU A 34 39.98 16.50 22.70
CA GLU A 34 40.51 16.05 21.39
C GLU A 34 40.02 14.64 21.01
N PHE A 35 39.82 13.79 22.03
CA PHE A 35 39.23 12.47 21.88
C PHE A 35 37.74 12.54 21.49
N HIS A 36 37.02 13.62 21.83
CA HIS A 36 35.60 13.70 21.50
C HIS A 36 35.36 14.11 20.03
N GLU A 37 36.17 15.02 19.46
CA GLU A 37 36.02 15.44 18.06
C GLU A 37 36.41 14.35 17.06
N LYS A 38 37.49 13.61 17.34
CA LYS A 38 37.94 12.51 16.47
C LYS A 38 36.91 11.37 16.38
N TYR A 39 36.20 11.10 17.47
CA TYR A 39 35.18 10.06 17.51
C TYR A 39 33.85 10.51 16.93
N LYS A 40 33.51 11.81 16.98
CA LYS A 40 32.34 12.35 16.26
C LYS A 40 32.44 12.13 14.75
N GLU A 41 33.60 12.38 14.15
CA GLU A 41 33.81 12.13 12.73
C GLU A 41 33.68 10.64 12.36
N VAL A 42 34.29 9.75 13.15
CA VAL A 42 34.21 8.30 12.93
C VAL A 42 32.79 7.79 13.09
N ILE A 43 32.07 8.25 14.12
CA ILE A 43 30.68 7.89 14.37
C ILE A 43 29.77 8.42 13.25
N MET A 44 29.93 9.68 12.85
CA MET A 44 29.13 10.30 11.79
C MET A 44 29.35 9.63 10.43
N ARG A 45 30.60 9.30 10.07
CA ARG A 45 30.90 8.55 8.83
C ARG A 45 30.34 7.13 8.86
N SER A 46 30.34 6.48 10.03
CA SER A 46 29.76 5.14 10.20
C SER A 46 28.23 5.16 10.04
N PHE A 47 27.54 6.16 10.60
CA PHE A 47 26.10 6.35 10.39
C PHE A 47 25.76 6.67 8.94
N LEU A 48 26.56 7.51 8.27
CA LEU A 48 26.35 7.84 6.87
C LEU A 48 26.57 6.61 5.97
N ALA A 49 27.62 5.83 6.21
CA ALA A 49 27.86 4.58 5.50
C ALA A 49 26.73 3.57 5.72
N LEU A 50 26.23 3.44 6.96
CA LEU A 50 25.08 2.58 7.27
C LEU A 50 23.80 3.06 6.57
N ALA A 51 23.53 4.36 6.54
CA ALA A 51 22.40 4.94 5.83
C ALA A 51 22.47 4.69 4.31
N ILE A 52 23.67 4.79 3.72
CA ILE A 52 23.91 4.48 2.30
C ILE A 52 23.67 2.99 2.03
N VAL A 53 24.12 2.09 2.90
CA VAL A 53 23.87 0.64 2.76
C VAL A 53 22.38 0.31 2.87
N ILE A 54 21.66 0.94 3.81
CA ILE A 54 20.21 0.77 3.96
C ILE A 54 19.47 1.29 2.71
N ALA A 55 19.86 2.45 2.19
CA ALA A 55 19.27 3.02 0.98
C ALA A 55 19.53 2.11 -0.25
N ALA A 56 20.76 1.63 -0.43
CA ALA A 56 21.10 0.72 -1.53
C ALA A 56 20.32 -0.60 -1.45
N ALA A 57 20.15 -1.17 -0.25
CA ALA A 57 19.35 -2.38 -0.05
C ALA A 57 17.85 -2.14 -0.32
N ALA A 58 17.31 -0.98 0.05
CA ALA A 58 15.93 -0.62 -0.24
C ALA A 58 15.67 -0.42 -1.75
N TYR A 59 16.64 0.12 -2.49
CA TYR A 59 16.56 0.28 -3.95
C TYR A 59 16.71 -1.04 -4.72
N ALA A 60 17.45 -2.01 -4.18
CA ALA A 60 17.69 -3.30 -4.85
C ALA A 60 16.58 -4.33 -4.65
N ALA A 61 15.61 -4.08 -3.77
CA ALA A 61 14.48 -4.98 -3.56
C ALA A 61 13.42 -4.76 -4.64
N GLU A 62 13.62 -5.36 -5.82
CA GLU A 62 12.51 -5.49 -6.77
C GLU A 62 11.41 -6.34 -6.14
N PRO A 63 10.12 -5.93 -6.23
CA PRO A 63 9.03 -6.73 -5.69
C PRO A 63 9.02 -8.08 -6.40
N GLN A 64 9.30 -9.16 -5.66
CA GLN A 64 9.12 -10.52 -6.16
C GLN A 64 7.62 -10.76 -6.37
N LEU A 65 7.19 -10.69 -7.63
CA LEU A 65 5.82 -10.97 -8.03
C LEU A 65 5.61 -12.48 -7.99
N ASP A 66 4.94 -12.97 -6.95
CA ASP A 66 4.43 -14.34 -6.92
C ASP A 66 3.06 -14.38 -7.64
N PRO A 67 2.98 -14.99 -8.84
CA PRO A 67 1.72 -15.07 -9.58
C PRO A 67 0.65 -15.92 -8.88
N TYR A 68 1.02 -16.80 -7.95
CA TYR A 68 0.08 -17.64 -7.20
C TYR A 68 -0.37 -16.98 -5.90
N ASN A 69 0.38 -16.00 -5.39
CA ASN A 69 0.04 -15.27 -4.19
C ASN A 69 0.19 -13.75 -4.37
N PRO A 70 -0.56 -13.13 -5.31
CA PRO A 70 -0.45 -11.71 -5.57
C PRO A 70 -0.85 -10.91 -4.31
N PRO A 71 -0.10 -9.83 -3.98
CA PRO A 71 -0.40 -8.99 -2.84
C PRO A 71 -1.65 -8.14 -3.12
N TYR A 72 -2.37 -7.81 -2.05
CA TYR A 72 -3.62 -7.05 -2.12
C TYR A 72 -3.70 -6.04 -0.97
N ALA A 73 -4.53 -5.02 -1.14
CA ALA A 73 -4.65 -3.96 -0.18
C ALA A 73 -5.36 -4.45 1.11
N PRO A 74 -4.74 -4.24 2.29
CA PRO A 74 -5.34 -4.68 3.56
C PRO A 74 -6.64 -3.91 3.82
N GLY A 75 -7.67 -4.65 4.27
CA GLY A 75 -8.98 -4.10 4.58
C GLY A 75 -9.79 -3.62 3.38
N ARG A 76 -9.48 -4.08 2.15
CA ARG A 76 -10.22 -3.71 0.93
C ARG A 76 -10.70 -4.93 0.16
N VAL A 77 -11.99 -4.92 -0.15
CA VAL A 77 -12.66 -5.97 -0.94
C VAL A 77 -13.46 -5.30 -2.05
N LEU A 78 -13.40 -5.85 -3.25
CA LEU A 78 -14.26 -5.50 -4.37
C LEU A 78 -15.42 -6.49 -4.42
N VAL A 79 -16.64 -6.00 -4.54
CA VAL A 79 -17.84 -6.82 -4.64
C VAL A 79 -18.65 -6.35 -5.84
N LYS A 80 -18.97 -7.28 -6.75
CA LYS A 80 -19.97 -7.05 -7.80
C LYS A 80 -21.28 -7.69 -7.40
N PHE A 81 -22.33 -6.90 -7.34
CA PHE A 81 -23.69 -7.39 -7.18
C PHE A 81 -24.30 -7.69 -8.56
N LYS A 82 -25.25 -8.63 -8.61
CA LYS A 82 -25.95 -8.99 -9.85
C LYS A 82 -26.69 -7.79 -10.43
N ASP A 83 -26.85 -7.74 -11.75
CA ASP A 83 -27.46 -6.59 -12.46
C ASP A 83 -28.92 -6.28 -12.05
N ASN A 84 -29.64 -7.27 -11.50
CA ASN A 84 -31.01 -7.11 -11.03
C ASN A 84 -31.11 -6.62 -9.58
N VAL A 85 -29.98 -6.42 -8.91
CA VAL A 85 -29.91 -6.03 -7.50
C VAL A 85 -29.69 -4.53 -7.40
N GLU A 86 -30.59 -3.83 -6.72
CA GLU A 86 -30.45 -2.40 -6.47
C GLU A 86 -29.89 -2.15 -5.07
N ILE A 87 -28.79 -1.39 -5.00
CA ILE A 87 -28.11 -1.07 -3.75
C ILE A 87 -28.51 0.33 -3.30
N SER A 88 -29.23 0.42 -2.18
CA SER A 88 -29.55 1.69 -1.53
C SER A 88 -28.39 2.08 -0.59
N SER A 89 -27.36 2.73 -1.11
CA SER A 89 -26.19 3.13 -0.33
C SER A 89 -26.42 4.44 0.44
N LYS A 90 -27.47 4.49 1.27
CA LYS A 90 -27.86 5.70 2.04
C LYS A 90 -26.91 5.97 3.21
N SER A 91 -26.20 4.96 3.69
CA SER A 91 -25.21 5.07 4.76
C SER A 91 -24.14 3.99 4.61
N ALA A 92 -22.97 4.22 5.19
CA ALA A 92 -21.90 3.22 5.26
C ALA A 92 -22.44 1.87 5.77
N GLY A 93 -22.18 0.80 5.00
CA GLY A 93 -22.56 -0.57 5.37
C GLY A 93 -24.05 -0.92 5.26
N ARG A 94 -24.94 0.00 4.84
CA ARG A 94 -26.34 -0.33 4.55
C ARG A 94 -26.60 -0.29 3.05
N THR A 95 -27.00 -1.44 2.53
CA THR A 95 -27.29 -1.70 1.12
C THR A 95 -28.78 -1.84 0.86
N GLY A 96 -29.59 -2.07 1.91
CA GLY A 96 -31.02 -2.38 1.78
C GLY A 96 -31.30 -3.88 1.60
N ILE A 97 -30.26 -4.70 1.56
CA ILE A 97 -30.33 -6.16 1.44
C ILE A 97 -29.90 -6.75 2.77
N GLU A 98 -30.80 -7.45 3.45
CA GLU A 98 -30.57 -7.90 4.83
C GLU A 98 -29.34 -8.80 4.95
N SER A 99 -29.14 -9.73 4.01
CA SER A 99 -28.01 -10.66 4.04
C SER A 99 -26.67 -9.95 3.89
N ILE A 100 -26.58 -8.96 3.00
CA ILE A 100 -25.40 -8.12 2.80
C ILE A 100 -25.19 -7.18 3.99
N ASP A 101 -26.25 -6.60 4.54
CA ASP A 101 -26.16 -5.71 5.70
C ASP A 101 -25.63 -6.45 6.93
N ARG A 102 -25.98 -7.73 7.12
CA ARG A 102 -25.40 -8.59 8.16
C ARG A 102 -23.92 -8.86 7.94
N LEU A 103 -23.50 -9.11 6.69
CA LEU A 103 -22.07 -9.28 6.36
C LEU A 103 -21.30 -7.98 6.60
N ASN A 104 -21.84 -6.85 6.16
CA ASN A 104 -21.26 -5.53 6.36
C ASN A 104 -21.06 -5.23 7.85
N ALA A 105 -22.06 -5.56 8.69
CA ALA A 105 -21.96 -5.40 10.14
C ALA A 105 -20.92 -6.34 10.76
N ARG A 106 -20.88 -7.61 10.35
CA ARG A 106 -19.92 -8.61 10.85
C ARG A 106 -18.47 -8.19 10.59
N TYR A 107 -18.18 -7.69 9.40
CA TYR A 107 -16.81 -7.33 8.98
C TYR A 107 -16.47 -5.85 9.21
N GLY A 108 -17.36 -5.10 9.87
CA GLY A 108 -17.13 -3.70 10.23
C GLY A 108 -16.91 -2.80 9.02
N VAL A 109 -17.74 -2.94 7.97
CA VAL A 109 -17.65 -2.12 6.76
C VAL A 109 -17.86 -0.64 7.09
N LYS A 110 -16.83 0.16 6.83
CA LYS A 110 -16.77 1.61 7.09
C LYS A 110 -17.17 2.44 5.88
N SER A 111 -16.95 1.90 4.68
CA SER A 111 -17.25 2.58 3.42
C SER A 111 -17.68 1.57 2.36
N LEU A 112 -18.64 1.98 1.53
CA LEU A 112 -19.14 1.24 0.37
C LEU A 112 -19.24 2.22 -0.80
N ALA A 113 -18.24 2.23 -1.66
CA ALA A 113 -18.10 3.20 -2.76
C ALA A 113 -18.24 2.51 -4.11
N LYS A 114 -18.91 3.14 -5.08
CA LYS A 114 -18.93 2.63 -6.46
C LYS A 114 -17.52 2.71 -7.05
N LEU A 115 -17.06 1.60 -7.65
CA LEU A 115 -15.77 1.56 -8.33
C LEU A 115 -15.80 2.36 -9.64
N PHE A 116 -16.93 2.31 -10.34
CA PHE A 116 -17.16 3.06 -11.57
C PHE A 116 -18.33 4.03 -11.38
N PRO A 117 -18.09 5.26 -10.87
CA PRO A 117 -19.15 6.19 -10.50
C PRO A 117 -20.02 6.64 -11.69
N ASN A 118 -19.44 6.68 -12.89
CA ASN A 118 -20.14 7.09 -14.12
C ASN A 118 -20.67 5.90 -14.93
N ALA A 119 -20.54 4.66 -14.43
CA ALA A 119 -21.06 3.50 -15.14
C ALA A 119 -22.60 3.48 -15.07
N VAL A 120 -23.21 3.38 -16.24
CA VAL A 120 -24.66 3.30 -16.41
C VAL A 120 -25.07 1.84 -16.51
N ARG A 121 -26.25 1.51 -15.99
CA ARG A 121 -26.86 0.19 -16.20
C ARG A 121 -27.35 0.11 -17.65
N HIS A 122 -26.84 -0.86 -18.40
CA HIS A 122 -27.38 -1.20 -19.70
C HIS A 122 -28.41 -2.32 -19.54
N GLU A 123 -29.68 -2.01 -19.79
CA GLU A 123 -30.76 -3.01 -19.76
C GLU A 123 -30.61 -4.03 -20.90
N GLU A 124 -30.18 -3.56 -22.07
CA GLU A 124 -29.87 -4.42 -23.20
C GLU A 124 -28.44 -4.94 -23.11
N LYS A 125 -28.30 -6.26 -23.22
CA LYS A 125 -26.98 -6.91 -23.26
C LYS A 125 -26.25 -6.51 -24.55
N ARG A 126 -25.24 -5.67 -24.40
CA ARG A 126 -24.36 -5.31 -25.52
C ARG A 126 -23.46 -6.50 -25.86
N THR A 127 -23.21 -6.70 -27.14
CA THR A 127 -22.35 -7.78 -27.63
C THR A 127 -21.35 -7.27 -28.65
N PHE A 128 -20.19 -7.93 -28.74
CA PHE A 128 -19.25 -7.74 -29.85
C PHE A 128 -18.87 -9.09 -30.45
N LYS A 129 -18.45 -9.09 -31.71
CA LYS A 129 -17.90 -10.28 -32.38
C LYS A 129 -16.39 -10.20 -32.37
N ASP A 130 -15.73 -11.27 -31.99
CA ASP A 130 -14.27 -11.38 -32.14
C ASP A 130 -13.88 -11.72 -33.60
N PRO A 131 -12.59 -11.71 -33.96
CA PRO A 131 -12.13 -12.08 -35.30
C PRO A 131 -12.47 -13.52 -35.71
N SER A 132 -12.77 -14.40 -34.76
CA SER A 132 -13.23 -15.77 -35.03
C SER A 132 -14.74 -15.86 -35.31
N GLY A 133 -15.46 -14.73 -35.19
CA GLY A 133 -16.91 -14.64 -35.37
C GLY A 133 -17.71 -15.00 -34.12
N LYS A 134 -17.05 -15.30 -32.99
CA LYS A 134 -17.73 -15.61 -31.73
C LYS A 134 -18.29 -14.35 -31.10
N VAL A 135 -19.55 -14.41 -30.67
CA VAL A 135 -20.26 -13.32 -30.01
C VAL A 135 -19.95 -13.35 -28.52
N HIS A 136 -19.45 -12.23 -27.99
CA HIS A 136 -19.18 -12.02 -26.57
C HIS A 136 -20.13 -10.98 -26.00
N THR A 137 -20.65 -11.22 -24.80
CA THR A 137 -21.47 -10.26 -24.06
C THR A 137 -20.59 -9.33 -23.23
N ILE A 138 -20.85 -8.03 -23.30
CA ILE A 138 -20.16 -7.02 -22.51
C ILE A 138 -20.81 -6.98 -21.13
N PRO A 139 -20.08 -7.22 -20.03
CA PRO A 139 -20.63 -7.15 -18.69
C PRO A 139 -20.92 -5.71 -18.28
N ASN A 140 -21.92 -5.54 -17.43
CA ASN A 140 -22.23 -4.27 -16.79
C ASN A 140 -21.24 -3.97 -15.65
N LEU A 141 -20.83 -2.70 -15.53
CA LEU A 141 -19.88 -2.22 -14.51
C LEU A 141 -20.52 -1.38 -13.40
N HIS A 142 -21.82 -1.06 -13.52
CA HIS A 142 -22.51 -0.11 -12.64
C HIS A 142 -22.69 -0.58 -11.19
N ASN A 143 -22.60 -1.90 -10.96
CA ASN A 143 -22.90 -2.55 -9.68
C ASN A 143 -21.64 -3.14 -9.00
N ILE A 144 -20.48 -2.54 -9.28
CA ILE A 144 -19.20 -2.92 -8.67
C ILE A 144 -18.85 -1.91 -7.57
N TYR A 145 -18.61 -2.41 -6.37
CA TYR A 145 -18.35 -1.61 -5.18
C TYR A 145 -17.01 -1.98 -4.55
N LYS A 146 -16.34 -0.95 -4.01
CA LYS A 146 -15.18 -1.08 -3.14
C LYS A 146 -15.63 -0.92 -1.69
N LEU A 147 -15.37 -1.95 -0.89
CA LEU A 147 -15.66 -2.00 0.54
C LEU A 147 -14.38 -1.74 1.33
N GLU A 148 -14.47 -0.89 2.34
CA GLU A 148 -13.45 -0.76 3.37
C GLU A 148 -13.91 -1.49 4.64
N ILE A 149 -13.27 -2.61 4.94
CA ILE A 149 -13.59 -3.47 6.08
C ILE A 149 -12.64 -3.21 7.27
N ASP A 150 -12.92 -3.83 8.42
CA ASP A 150 -11.97 -3.86 9.52
C ASP A 150 -10.67 -4.57 9.08
N ARG A 151 -9.52 -3.94 9.39
CA ARG A 151 -8.19 -4.44 9.00
C ARG A 151 -7.76 -5.69 9.78
N SER A 152 -8.49 -6.08 10.82
CA SER A 152 -8.26 -7.33 11.55
C SER A 152 -8.67 -8.58 10.76
N TYR A 153 -9.50 -8.44 9.72
CA TYR A 153 -9.90 -9.54 8.85
C TYR A 153 -9.04 -9.63 7.59
N ASP A 154 -8.86 -10.85 7.08
CA ASP A 154 -8.23 -11.08 5.78
C ASP A 154 -9.23 -10.83 4.64
N PRO A 155 -8.97 -9.87 3.72
CA PRO A 155 -9.80 -9.62 2.55
C PRO A 155 -10.16 -10.87 1.72
N ARG A 156 -9.28 -11.88 1.62
CA ARG A 156 -9.60 -13.11 0.86
C ARG A 156 -10.67 -13.94 1.55
N GLU A 157 -10.63 -14.04 2.88
CA GLU A 157 -11.68 -14.70 3.65
C GLU A 157 -13.00 -13.97 3.53
N VAL A 158 -12.98 -12.65 3.66
CA VAL A 158 -14.19 -11.83 3.53
C VAL A 158 -14.79 -11.96 2.14
N ALA A 159 -13.98 -11.86 1.08
CA ALA A 159 -14.44 -12.05 -0.30
C ALA A 159 -15.16 -13.40 -0.49
N ARG A 160 -14.58 -14.51 0.00
CA ARG A 160 -15.21 -15.84 -0.07
C ARG A 160 -16.55 -15.93 0.67
N GLU A 161 -16.74 -15.15 1.73
CA GLU A 161 -18.02 -15.11 2.45
C GLU A 161 -19.07 -14.29 1.70
N TYR A 162 -18.68 -13.21 1.02
CA TYR A 162 -19.57 -12.45 0.14
C TYR A 162 -19.98 -13.26 -1.10
N GLU A 163 -19.08 -14.04 -1.70
CA GLU A 163 -19.39 -14.89 -2.87
C GLU A 163 -20.48 -15.94 -2.60
N LYS A 164 -20.70 -16.31 -1.34
CA LYS A 164 -21.77 -17.25 -0.96
C LYS A 164 -23.16 -16.60 -1.00
N ASP A 165 -23.25 -15.28 -1.02
CA ASP A 165 -24.52 -14.57 -1.01
C ASP A 165 -25.19 -14.61 -2.41
N PRO A 166 -26.48 -14.97 -2.51
CA PRO A 166 -27.16 -15.08 -3.80
C PRO A 166 -27.29 -13.76 -4.56
N ASN A 167 -27.07 -12.60 -3.94
CA ASN A 167 -27.11 -11.28 -4.58
C ASN A 167 -25.75 -10.86 -5.17
N VAL A 168 -24.68 -11.59 -4.85
CA VAL A 168 -23.32 -11.31 -5.32
C VAL A 168 -23.05 -12.10 -6.60
N GLU A 169 -22.42 -11.45 -7.57
CA GLU A 169 -21.92 -12.08 -8.80
C GLU A 169 -20.49 -12.56 -8.62
N TYR A 170 -19.63 -11.72 -8.03
CA TYR A 170 -18.28 -12.09 -7.58
C TYR A 170 -17.81 -11.17 -6.45
N ALA A 171 -16.83 -11.62 -5.67
CA ALA A 171 -16.11 -10.77 -4.74
C ALA A 171 -14.62 -11.16 -4.67
N GLU A 172 -13.74 -10.17 -4.60
CA GLU A 172 -12.30 -10.39 -4.61
C GLU A 172 -11.56 -9.35 -3.75
N PRO A 173 -10.35 -9.64 -3.26
CA PRO A 173 -9.47 -8.62 -2.70
C PRO A 173 -9.12 -7.53 -3.73
N ASP A 174 -8.88 -6.30 -3.26
CA ASP A 174 -8.34 -5.21 -4.09
C ASP A 174 -6.83 -5.44 -4.33
N TYR A 175 -6.49 -6.26 -5.34
CA TYR A 175 -5.11 -6.63 -5.67
C TYR A 175 -4.26 -5.43 -6.11
N TYR A 176 -2.98 -5.45 -5.73
CA TYR A 176 -2.00 -4.52 -6.31
C TYR A 176 -1.58 -4.98 -7.69
N TYR A 177 -1.42 -4.03 -8.61
CA TYR A 177 -0.79 -4.25 -9.91
C TYR A 177 0.57 -3.59 -9.94
N PHE A 178 1.52 -4.22 -10.62
CA PHE A 178 2.89 -3.74 -10.76
C PHE A 178 3.26 -3.68 -12.23
N ALA A 179 3.99 -2.64 -12.63
CA ALA A 179 4.59 -2.61 -13.95
C ALA A 179 5.71 -3.67 -14.02
N MET A 180 5.59 -4.61 -14.95
CA MET A 180 6.63 -5.63 -15.15
C MET A 180 7.85 -5.09 -15.88
N ALA A 181 7.66 -4.05 -16.69
CA ALA A 181 8.72 -3.28 -17.33
C ALA A 181 8.18 -1.89 -17.66
N THR A 182 9.04 -0.88 -17.56
CA THR A 182 8.79 0.41 -18.19
C THR A 182 9.43 0.37 -19.57
N PRO A 183 8.66 0.51 -20.68
CA PRO A 183 9.24 0.47 -22.01
C PRO A 183 10.21 1.64 -22.20
N GLY A 184 11.48 1.33 -22.49
CA GLY A 184 12.54 2.30 -22.75
C GLY A 184 12.95 2.32 -24.22
N ASP A 185 11.98 2.42 -25.14
CA ASP A 185 12.23 2.37 -26.59
C ASP A 185 13.07 3.57 -27.05
N PRO A 186 14.35 3.38 -27.46
CA PRO A 186 15.21 4.48 -27.88
C PRO A 186 14.73 5.20 -29.14
N LEU A 187 13.84 4.56 -29.93
CA LEU A 187 13.32 5.11 -31.18
C LEU A 187 11.97 5.79 -31.00
N VAL A 188 11.53 6.07 -29.76
CA VAL A 188 10.27 6.80 -29.50
C VAL A 188 10.23 8.15 -30.23
N SER A 189 11.38 8.80 -30.42
CA SER A 189 11.51 10.05 -31.18
C SER A 189 11.14 9.90 -32.67
N ASP A 190 11.33 8.72 -33.23
CA ASP A 190 11.11 8.43 -34.64
C ASP A 190 9.67 7.95 -34.90
N GLN A 191 8.92 7.63 -33.84
CA GLN A 191 7.52 7.22 -33.88
C GLN A 191 6.58 8.42 -33.96
N TRP A 192 6.78 9.27 -34.98
CA TRP A 192 6.05 10.53 -35.21
C TRP A 192 4.53 10.40 -35.16
N TYR A 193 3.98 9.23 -35.49
CA TYR A 193 2.54 8.96 -35.49
C TYR A 193 1.94 8.89 -34.08
N LEU A 194 2.72 8.63 -33.02
CA LEU A 194 2.19 8.54 -31.66
C LEU A 194 1.60 9.89 -31.19
N GLY A 195 2.24 11.00 -31.53
CA GLY A 195 1.76 12.35 -31.19
C GLY A 195 0.54 12.80 -32.00
N ALA A 196 0.16 12.08 -33.06
CA ALA A 196 -0.98 12.45 -33.90
C ALA A 196 -2.33 11.98 -33.34
N TYR A 197 -2.34 11.09 -32.34
CA TYR A 197 -3.56 10.55 -31.73
C TYR A 197 -3.80 11.15 -30.34
N PRO A 198 -4.86 11.93 -30.14
CA PRO A 198 -5.20 12.49 -28.83
C PRO A 198 -5.40 11.38 -27.79
N GLY A 199 -4.73 11.49 -26.64
CA GLY A 199 -4.87 10.55 -25.52
C GLY A 199 -3.88 9.39 -25.52
N VAL A 200 -3.01 9.26 -26.53
CA VAL A 200 -1.86 8.34 -26.51
C VAL A 200 -0.65 9.10 -25.97
N ASN A 201 -0.58 9.28 -24.67
CA ASN A 201 0.67 9.73 -24.03
C ASN A 201 1.50 8.48 -23.73
N ALA A 202 2.58 8.29 -24.47
CA ALA A 202 3.52 7.18 -24.28
C ALA A 202 4.44 7.35 -23.05
N TYR A 203 4.02 8.16 -22.07
CA TYR A 203 4.79 8.52 -20.87
C TYR A 203 3.88 8.54 -19.64
#